data_AF-C4KK43-F1
#
_entry.id   AF-C4KK43-F1
#
_cell.length_a   1.000
_cell.length_b   1.000
_cell.length_c   1.000
_cell.angle_alpha   90.00
_cell.angle_beta   90.00
_cell.angle_gamma   90.00
#
_symmetry.space_group_name_H-M   'P 1'
#
loop_
_entity.id
_entity.type
_entity.pdbx_description
1 polymer ?
#
loop_
_entity_poly.entity_id
_entity_poly.type
_entity_poly.pdbx_seq_one_letter_code
_entity_poly.pdbx_strand_id
1 'polypeptide(L)'
;MRANNCLNRRTNMPTQIQFGTNWVQVKGSIFYLTPHALRVVKEFYEEAKADNIKVDIEYLAKAFELLKPESEAEAKKFIDILNEIYPETKEIIDRIYTNKNAYNTVREL
;
A
#
# COMPACT_ATOMS: atom_id res chain seq x y z
N MET A 1 -17.96 -46.54 -12.18
CA MET A 1 -17.49 -46.15 -10.83
C MET A 1 -15.98 -46.14 -10.80
N ARG A 2 -15.35 -44.96 -10.74
CA ARG A 2 -14.05 -44.71 -10.10
C ARG A 2 -13.87 -43.21 -9.96
N ALA A 3 -13.45 -42.81 -8.78
CA ALA A 3 -13.58 -41.50 -8.20
C ALA A 3 -12.47 -40.53 -8.62
N ASN A 4 -12.82 -39.24 -8.57
CA ASN A 4 -12.05 -38.09 -8.07
C ASN A 4 -10.56 -37.99 -8.44
N ASN A 5 -10.23 -36.93 -9.18
CA ASN A 5 -9.04 -36.16 -8.83
C ASN A 5 -9.26 -34.66 -9.11
N CYS A 6 -9.78 -33.99 -8.07
CA CYS A 6 -9.69 -32.56 -7.91
C CYS A 6 -8.21 -32.19 -7.76
N LEU A 7 -7.55 -31.85 -8.85
CA LEU A 7 -6.31 -31.08 -8.78
C LEU A 7 -6.68 -29.61 -8.65
N ASN A 8 -6.81 -29.21 -7.38
CA ASN A 8 -6.67 -27.83 -6.92
C ASN A 8 -5.50 -27.18 -7.66
N ARG A 9 -5.78 -26.41 -8.70
CA ARG A 9 -4.89 -25.32 -9.08
C ARG A 9 -4.99 -24.31 -7.94
N ARG A 10 -4.20 -24.49 -6.88
CA ARG A 10 -3.70 -23.36 -6.11
C ARG A 10 -2.93 -22.53 -7.12
N THR A 11 -3.62 -21.58 -7.74
CA THR A 11 -2.99 -20.49 -8.48
C THR A 11 -2.01 -19.87 -7.50
N ASN A 12 -0.75 -20.09 -7.80
CA ASN A 12 0.41 -19.48 -7.16
C ASN A 12 0.15 -17.96 -7.19
N MET A 13 -0.43 -17.38 -6.13
CA MET A 13 -0.75 -15.96 -6.13
C MET A 13 0.58 -15.23 -6.03
N PRO A 14 1.06 -14.54 -7.08
CA PRO A 14 2.09 -13.56 -6.82
C PRO A 14 1.38 -12.54 -5.93
N THR A 15 1.90 -12.24 -4.75
CA THR A 15 1.39 -11.13 -3.93
C THR A 15 1.72 -9.84 -4.68
N GLN A 16 0.82 -9.53 -5.62
CA GLN A 16 0.88 -8.52 -6.66
C GLN A 16 0.50 -7.19 -6.06
N ILE A 17 1.41 -6.22 -6.13
CA ILE A 17 1.01 -4.82 -6.04
C ILE A 17 0.18 -4.54 -7.30
N GLN A 18 -1.02 -4.00 -7.12
CA GLN A 18 -1.90 -3.61 -8.22
C GLN A 18 -2.34 -2.16 -8.04
N PHE A 19 -2.33 -1.38 -9.12
CA PHE A 19 -2.77 0.01 -9.13
C PHE A 19 -4.06 0.15 -9.93
N GLY A 20 -5.10 0.70 -9.30
CA GLY A 20 -6.35 1.08 -9.94
C GLY A 20 -6.40 2.56 -10.33
N THR A 21 -7.62 3.12 -10.44
CA THR A 21 -7.83 4.54 -10.78
C THR A 21 -7.55 5.48 -9.60
N ASN A 22 -7.91 5.06 -8.39
CA ASN A 22 -7.78 5.83 -7.14
C ASN A 22 -7.45 4.93 -5.94
N TRP A 23 -6.95 3.72 -6.20
CA TRP A 23 -6.62 2.75 -5.17
C TRP A 23 -5.35 1.99 -5.52
N VAL A 24 -4.67 1.48 -4.49
CA VAL A 24 -3.56 0.55 -4.61
C VAL A 24 -3.84 -0.66 -3.73
N GLN A 25 -3.65 -1.86 -4.28
CA GLN A 25 -3.76 -3.11 -3.54
C GLN A 25 -2.36 -3.64 -3.25
N VAL A 26 -2.09 -3.94 -1.98
CA VAL A 26 -0.82 -4.50 -1.52
C VAL A 26 -1.12 -5.70 -0.63
N LYS A 27 -0.64 -6.89 -1.03
CA LYS A 27 -0.82 -8.15 -0.28
C LYS A 27 -2.28 -8.44 0.12
N GLY A 28 -3.23 -8.07 -0.72
CA GLY A 28 -4.67 -8.27 -0.48
C GLY A 28 -5.38 -7.08 0.16
N SER A 29 -4.66 -6.17 0.83
CA SER A 29 -5.21 -4.94 1.40
C SER A 29 -5.37 -3.86 0.34
N ILE A 30 -6.51 -3.17 0.31
CA ILE A 30 -6.80 -2.08 -0.63
C ILE A 30 -6.74 -0.75 0.13
N PHE A 31 -5.98 0.20 -0.41
CA PHE A 31 -5.84 1.57 0.11
C PHE A 31 -6.39 2.56 -0.91
N TYR A 32 -7.17 3.52 -0.44
CA TYR A 32 -7.75 4.56 -1.31
C TYR A 32 -6.95 5.84 -1.20
N LEU A 33 -6.36 6.26 -2.33
CA LEU A 33 -5.46 7.40 -2.40
C LEU A 33 -6.08 8.52 -3.25
N THR A 34 -5.64 9.75 -3.01
CA THR A 34 -5.95 10.84 -3.95
C THR A 34 -5.30 10.53 -5.31
N PRO A 35 -5.87 11.00 -6.44
CA PRO A 35 -5.27 10.76 -7.76
C PRO A 35 -3.81 11.25 -7.86
N HIS A 36 -3.50 12.34 -7.15
CA HIS A 36 -2.15 12.89 -7.06
C HIS A 36 -1.20 11.96 -6.30
N ALA A 37 -1.61 11.48 -5.11
CA ALA A 37 -0.83 10.52 -4.33
C ALA A 37 -0.60 9.21 -5.10
N LEU A 38 -1.64 8.66 -5.73
CA LEU A 38 -1.55 7.40 -6.45
C LEU A 38 -0.54 7.49 -7.59
N ARG A 39 -0.57 8.59 -8.36
CA ARG A 39 0.38 8.81 -9.45
C ARG A 39 1.81 8.83 -8.94
N VAL A 40 2.10 9.58 -7.88
CA VAL A 40 3.45 9.69 -7.31
C VAL A 40 3.93 8.36 -6.72
N VAL A 41 3.08 7.64 -5.98
CA VAL A 41 3.43 6.31 -5.45
C VAL A 41 3.70 5.30 -6.57
N LYS A 42 2.92 5.36 -7.66
CA LYS A 42 3.12 4.48 -8.82
C LYS A 42 4.41 4.81 -9.57
N GLU A 43 4.68 6.08 -9.80
CA GLU A 43 5.93 6.56 -10.43
C GLU A 43 7.14 6.09 -9.63
N PHE A 44 7.16 6.36 -8.32
CA PHE A 44 8.21 5.93 -7.41
C PHE A 44 8.39 4.40 -7.37
N TYR A 45 7.30 3.63 -7.42
CA TYR A 45 7.37 2.16 -7.47
C TYR A 45 8.02 1.65 -8.75
N GLU A 46 7.65 2.19 -9.91
CA GLU A 46 8.20 1.75 -11.19
C GLU A 46 9.67 2.18 -11.34
N GLU A 47 10.05 3.36 -10.85
CA GLU A 47 11.44 3.81 -10.78
C GLU A 47 12.29 2.89 -9.89
N ALA A 48 11.85 2.67 -8.65
CA ALA A 48 12.56 1.78 -7.74
C ALA A 48 12.68 0.35 -8.30
N LYS A 49 11.65 -0.13 -8.99
CA LYS A 49 11.68 -1.44 -9.65
C LYS A 49 12.67 -1.48 -10.81
N ALA A 50 12.78 -0.40 -11.60
CA ALA A 50 13.78 -0.28 -12.66
C ALA A 50 15.20 -0.31 -12.10
N ASP A 51 15.41 0.34 -10.94
CA ASP A 51 16.70 0.39 -10.24
C ASP A 51 16.96 -0.82 -9.33
N ASN A 52 16.04 -1.80 -9.30
CA ASN A 52 16.08 -2.97 -8.43
C ASN A 52 16.19 -2.62 -6.92
N ILE A 53 15.62 -1.49 -6.54
CA ILE A 53 15.49 -1.00 -5.16
C ILE A 53 14.21 -1.56 -4.55
N LYS A 54 14.32 -2.10 -3.33
CA LYS A 54 13.17 -2.61 -2.58
C LYS A 54 12.44 -1.47 -1.87
N VAL A 55 11.21 -1.20 -2.26
CA VAL A 55 10.33 -0.21 -1.63
C VAL A 55 9.19 -0.86 -0.86
N ASP A 56 8.85 -0.30 0.30
CA ASP A 56 7.67 -0.69 1.08
C ASP A 56 6.43 0.11 0.62
N ILE A 57 5.75 -0.40 -0.42
CA ILE A 57 4.54 0.24 -0.96
C ILE A 57 3.37 0.20 0.02
N GLU A 58 3.33 -0.77 0.92
CA GLU A 58 2.28 -0.83 1.94
C GLU A 58 2.39 0.36 2.91
N TYR A 59 3.62 0.66 3.34
CA TYR A 59 3.93 1.82 4.15
C TYR A 59 3.54 3.14 3.44
N LEU A 60 3.95 3.30 2.18
CA LEU A 60 3.61 4.51 1.41
C LEU A 60 2.10 4.65 1.22
N ALA A 61 1.40 3.57 0.89
CA ALA A 61 -0.05 3.59 0.75
C ALA A 61 -0.75 4.02 2.06
N LYS A 62 -0.32 3.48 3.21
CA LYS A 62 -0.79 3.90 4.53
C LYS A 62 -0.52 5.38 4.79
N ALA A 63 0.70 5.84 4.50
CA ALA A 63 1.09 7.24 4.69
C ALA A 63 0.21 8.19 3.88
N PHE A 64 0.03 7.90 2.59
CA PHE A 64 -0.72 8.76 1.67
C PHE A 64 -2.24 8.72 1.90
N GLU A 65 -2.78 7.63 2.42
CA GLU A 65 -4.18 7.58 2.86
C GLU A 65 -4.44 8.47 4.11
N LEU A 66 -3.42 8.64 4.97
CA LEU A 66 -3.47 9.55 6.12
C LEU A 66 -3.25 11.01 5.70
N LEU A 67 -2.21 11.28 4.90
CA LEU A 67 -1.78 12.64 4.55
C LEU A 67 -2.70 13.32 3.52
N LYS A 68 -3.30 12.54 2.61
CA LYS A 68 -4.25 13.02 1.59
C LYS A 68 -3.79 14.31 0.86
N PRO A 69 -2.66 14.28 0.16
CA PRO A 69 -2.16 15.48 -0.53
C PRO A 69 -3.19 15.99 -1.55
N GLU A 70 -3.34 17.31 -1.58
CA GLU A 70 -4.30 18.04 -2.40
C GLU A 70 -3.72 18.36 -3.79
N SER A 71 -2.40 18.23 -3.97
CA SER A 71 -1.72 18.49 -5.24
C SER A 71 -0.60 17.49 -5.51
N GLU A 72 -0.16 17.43 -6.78
CA GLU A 72 1.01 16.63 -7.16
C GLU A 72 2.30 17.12 -6.50
N ALA A 73 2.50 18.43 -6.42
CA ALA A 73 3.70 19.01 -5.82
C ALA A 73 3.80 18.66 -4.34
N GLU A 74 2.67 18.68 -3.63
CA GLU A 74 2.60 18.25 -2.24
C GLU A 74 2.83 16.74 -2.10
N ALA A 75 2.23 15.92 -2.98
CA ALA A 75 2.46 14.49 -2.97
C ALA A 75 3.94 14.12 -3.20
N LYS A 76 4.62 14.81 -4.11
CA LYS A 76 6.06 14.67 -4.35
C LYS A 76 6.88 15.08 -3.12
N LYS A 77 6.59 16.26 -2.55
CA LYS A 77 7.25 16.68 -1.32
C LYS A 77 7.07 15.66 -0.19
N PHE A 78 5.88 15.09 -0.03
CA PHE A 78 5.64 14.08 0.99
C PHE A 78 6.38 12.78 0.72
N ILE A 79 6.47 12.30 -0.53
CA ILE A 79 7.23 11.08 -0.81
C ILE A 79 8.70 11.25 -0.49
N ASP A 80 9.28 12.42 -0.81
CA ASP A 80 10.68 12.73 -0.51
C ASP A 80 10.94 12.69 1.00
N ILE A 81 10.08 13.36 1.80
CA ILE A 81 10.19 13.37 3.26
C ILE A 81 10.00 11.96 3.84
N LEU A 82 9.00 11.22 3.37
CA LEU A 82 8.70 9.87 3.86
C LEU A 82 9.82 8.88 3.53
N ASN A 83 10.56 9.11 2.45
CA ASN A 83 11.70 8.30 2.05
C ASN A 83 12.99 8.71 2.80
N GLU A 84 13.20 10.00 3.05
CA GLU A 84 14.34 10.52 3.81
C GLU A 84 14.34 10.01 5.26
N ILE A 85 13.17 9.95 5.89
CA ILE A 85 13.00 9.56 7.31
C ILE A 85 12.54 8.08 7.42
N TYR A 86 12.81 7.28 6.39
CA TYR A 86 12.57 5.85 6.45
C TYR A 86 13.80 5.15 7.07
N PRO A 87 13.65 4.23 8.03
CA PRO A 87 12.42 3.52 8.42
C PRO A 87 11.64 4.07 9.64
N GLU A 88 12.09 5.13 10.29
CA GLU A 88 11.53 5.61 11.58
C GLU A 88 10.05 6.00 11.47
N THR A 89 9.68 6.65 10.37
CA THR A 89 8.30 7.04 10.06
C THR A 89 7.35 5.86 9.86
N LYS A 90 7.87 4.70 9.44
CA LYS A 90 7.06 3.49 9.25
C LYS A 90 6.46 3.01 10.56
N GLU A 91 7.25 2.98 11.63
CA GLU A 91 6.76 2.53 12.94
C GLU A 91 5.59 3.39 13.42
N ILE A 92 5.69 4.71 13.24
CA ILE A 92 4.64 5.66 13.60
C ILE A 92 3.36 5.36 12.82
N ILE A 93 3.47 5.20 11.50
CA ILE A 93 2.32 4.94 10.62
C ILE A 93 1.69 3.58 10.92
N ASP A 94 2.48 2.52 11.11
CA ASP A 94 1.96 1.20 11.46
C ASP A 94 1.24 1.20 12.83
N ARG A 95 1.73 1.95 13.82
CA ARG A 95 1.05 2.14 15.11
C ARG A 95 -0.28 2.88 14.94
N ILE A 96 -0.34 3.93 14.12
CA ILE A 96 -1.59 4.66 13.82
C ILE A 96 -2.64 3.72 13.23
N TYR A 97 -2.26 2.89 12.25
CA TYR A 97 -3.17 1.92 11.62
C TYR A 97 -3.63 0.83 12.60
N THR A 98 -2.73 0.32 13.43
CA THR A 98 -3.07 -0.68 14.45
C THR A 98 -4.12 -0.13 15.42
N ASN A 99 -3.94 1.11 15.88
CA ASN A 99 -4.88 1.77 16.79
C ASN A 99 -6.24 2.07 16.13
N LYS A 100 -6.24 2.49 14.86
CA LYS A 100 -7.48 2.72 14.10
C LYS A 100 -8.32 1.44 14.00
N ASN A 101 -7.67 0.31 13.73
CA ASN A 101 -8.34 -0.99 13.63
C ASN A 101 -8.86 -1.46 15.00
N ALA A 102 -8.08 -1.31 16.06
CA ALA A 102 -8.52 -1.64 17.42
C ALA A 102 -9.75 -0.82 17.85
N TYR A 103 -9.79 0.47 17.50
CA TYR A 103 -10.91 1.35 17.85
C TYR A 103 -12.20 0.98 17.09
N ASN A 104 -12.10 0.53 15.84
CA ASN A 104 -13.24 0.04 15.08
C ASN A 104 -13.83 -1.24 15.70
N THR A 105 -12.99 -2.18 16.14
CA THR A 105 -13.44 -3.41 16.80
C THR A 105 -14.20 -3.14 18.11
N VAL A 106 -13.82 -2.10 18.85
CA VAL A 106 -14.47 -1.75 20.13
C VAL A 106 -15.83 -1.04 19.93
N ARG A 107 -16.07 -0.41 18.77
CA ARG A 107 -17.34 0.26 18.46
C ARG A 107 -18.43 -0.68 17.93
N GLU A 108 -18.07 -1.90 17.54
CA GLU A 108 -19.01 -2.92 17.05
C GLU A 108 -19.51 -3.87 18.16
N LEU A 109 -19.10 -3.63 19.42
CA LEU A 109 -19.55 -4.33 20.63
C LEU A 109 -20.57 -3.51 21.41
#